data_AF-A0A368N6C3-F1
#
_entry.id   AF-A0A368N6C3-F1
#
_cell.length_a   1.000
_cell.length_b   1.000
_cell.length_c   1.000
_cell.angle_alpha   90.00
_cell.angle_beta   90.00
_cell.angle_gamma   90.00
#
_symmetry.space_group_name_H-M   'P 1'
#
loop_
_entity.id
_entity.type
_entity.pdbx_description
1 polymer ?
#
loop_
_entity_poly.entity_id
_entity_poly.type
_entity_poly.pdbx_seq_one_letter_code
_entity_poly.pdbx_strand_id
1 'polypeptide(L)'
;MSTKEWTYTSNERFGVYQEITFEKDNHNPATIEVVNPEDFSFSSETTAENARVSLLTLEIPAEVFDEIAIAWCRKRKLHCVTFNRSERRSKHAATD
;
A
#
# COMPACT_ATOMS: atom_id res chain seq x y z
N MET A 1 -12.88 12.78 -18.51
CA MET A 1 -12.86 11.35 -18.17
C MET A 1 -11.68 11.11 -17.26
N SER A 2 -11.86 10.41 -16.14
CA SER A 2 -10.76 10.05 -15.24
C SER A 2 -10.04 8.83 -15.80
N THR A 3 -8.70 8.84 -15.79
CA THR A 3 -7.86 7.68 -16.13
C THR A 3 -7.65 6.73 -14.95
N LYS A 4 -8.18 7.09 -13.76
CA LYS A 4 -8.07 6.26 -12.55
C LYS A 4 -8.95 5.02 -12.64
N GLU A 5 -8.31 3.85 -12.59
CA GLU A 5 -8.97 2.57 -12.35
C GLU A 5 -8.85 2.20 -10.86
N TRP A 6 -9.92 2.46 -10.11
CA TRP A 6 -9.99 2.14 -8.70
C TRP A 6 -9.96 0.62 -8.46
N THR A 7 -9.10 0.19 -7.55
CA THR A 7 -8.99 -1.19 -7.10
C THR A 7 -9.74 -1.41 -5.79
N TYR A 8 -9.73 -0.40 -4.92
CA TYR A 8 -10.46 -0.38 -3.66
C TYR A 8 -10.64 1.06 -3.16
N THR A 9 -11.73 1.31 -2.47
CA THR A 9 -12.03 2.57 -1.78
C THR A 9 -12.75 2.27 -0.46
N SER A 10 -12.30 2.86 0.65
CA SER A 10 -12.92 2.80 1.97
C SER A 10 -13.47 4.17 2.34
N ASN A 11 -14.79 4.29 2.49
CA ASN A 11 -15.48 5.49 2.97
C ASN A 11 -15.01 6.80 2.31
N GLU A 12 -14.60 6.73 1.03
CA GLU A 12 -13.99 7.82 0.25
C GLU A 12 -12.72 8.45 0.88
N ARG A 13 -12.20 7.85 1.95
CA ARG A 13 -11.05 8.36 2.71
C ARG A 13 -9.75 7.69 2.30
N PHE A 14 -9.78 6.38 2.09
CA PHE A 14 -8.61 5.61 1.71
C PHE A 14 -8.91 4.87 0.42
N GLY A 15 -7.96 4.81 -0.50
CA GLY A 15 -8.14 4.00 -1.69
C GLY A 15 -6.84 3.67 -2.39
N VAL A 16 -6.93 2.68 -3.25
CA VAL A 16 -5.84 2.32 -4.16
C VAL A 16 -6.39 2.29 -5.58
N TYR A 17 -5.69 2.95 -6.49
CA TYR A 17 -6.00 2.96 -7.91
C TYR A 17 -4.75 2.77 -8.75
N GLN A 18 -4.96 2.53 -10.03
CA GLN A 18 -3.92 2.58 -11.04
C GLN A 18 -4.34 3.58 -12.11
N GLU A 19 -3.39 4.35 -12.64
CA GLU A 19 -3.66 5.17 -13.82
C GLU A 19 -3.61 4.28 -15.07
N ILE A 20 -4.71 4.27 -15.83
CA ILE A 20 -4.73 3.70 -17.17
C ILE A 20 -3.96 4.65 -18.07
N THR A 21 -2.71 4.31 -18.39
CA THR A 21 -1.96 5.01 -19.43
C THR A 21 -1.78 4.10 -20.65
N PHE A 22 -1.77 4.71 -21.84
CA PHE A 22 -1.55 4.01 -23.11
C PHE A 22 -0.07 3.83 -23.44
N GLU A 23 0.83 4.18 -22.51
CA GLU A 23 2.26 4.08 -22.72
C GLU A 23 2.72 2.63 -22.60
N LYS A 24 3.50 2.18 -23.59
CA LYS A 24 4.02 0.80 -23.67
C LYS A 24 4.88 0.40 -22.45
N ASP A 25 5.46 1.37 -21.76
CA ASP A 25 6.35 1.17 -20.61
C ASP A 25 5.69 1.56 -19.28
N ASN A 26 4.35 1.65 -19.24
CA ASN A 26 3.65 1.86 -17.98
C ASN A 26 3.75 0.60 -17.11
N HIS A 27 4.60 0.67 -16.10
CA HIS A 27 4.78 -0.39 -15.09
C HIS A 27 3.57 -0.54 -14.15
N ASN A 28 2.46 0.14 -14.45
CA ASN A 28 1.18 0.07 -13.76
C ASN A 28 1.32 0.28 -12.25
N PRO A 29 1.85 1.44 -11.81
CA PRO A 29 2.08 1.70 -10.39
C PRO A 29 0.76 1.65 -9.61
N ALA A 30 0.84 1.13 -8.38
CA ALA A 30 -0.24 1.28 -7.40
C ALA A 30 -0.13 2.67 -6.78
N THR A 31 -1.20 3.45 -6.85
CA THR A 31 -1.29 4.73 -6.15
C THR A 31 -2.23 4.59 -4.96
N ILE A 32 -1.72 4.84 -3.75
CA ILE A 32 -2.53 4.94 -2.55
C ILE A 32 -2.94 6.41 -2.38
N GLU A 33 -4.23 6.65 -2.30
CA GLU A 33 -4.82 7.97 -2.04
C GLU A 33 -5.43 7.98 -0.64
N VAL A 34 -5.07 9.00 0.14
CA VAL A 34 -5.58 9.21 1.50
C VAL A 34 -6.09 10.64 1.61
N VAL A 35 -7.39 10.78 1.88
CA VAL A 35 -8.07 12.06 2.08
C VAL A 35 -8.07 12.40 3.57
N ASN A 36 -7.63 13.61 3.91
CA ASN A 36 -7.53 14.08 5.31
C ASN A 36 -6.83 13.06 6.23
N PRO A 37 -5.54 12.74 5.98
CA PRO A 37 -4.78 11.90 6.91
C PRO A 37 -4.72 12.56 8.28
N GLU A 38 -4.99 11.79 9.34
CA GLU A 38 -4.90 12.26 10.72
C GLU A 38 -3.46 12.55 11.10
N ASP A 39 -2.56 11.60 10.83
CA ASP A 39 -1.13 11.72 11.13
C ASP A 39 -0.30 11.43 9.86
N PHE A 40 0.41 12.45 9.39
CA PHE A 40 1.39 12.33 8.32
C PHE A 40 2.58 13.25 8.56
N SER A 41 3.75 12.83 8.07
CA SER A 41 4.94 13.66 8.02
C SER A 41 5.63 13.54 6.67
N PHE A 42 6.19 14.66 6.22
CA PHE A 42 7.02 14.72 5.04
C PHE A 42 8.35 15.34 5.41
N SER A 43 9.44 14.65 5.13
CA SER A 43 10.79 15.19 5.24
C SER A 43 11.51 15.07 3.90
N SER A 44 12.37 16.03 3.59
CA SER A 44 13.25 15.92 2.44
C SER A 44 14.61 16.48 2.77
N GLU A 45 15.64 15.74 2.39
CA GLU A 45 17.04 16.13 2.57
C GLU A 45 17.76 16.10 1.23
N THR A 46 18.75 16.98 1.09
CA THR A 46 19.69 16.95 -0.03
C THR A 46 20.97 16.32 0.49
N THR A 47 21.37 15.20 -0.10
CA THR A 47 22.60 14.49 0.27
C THR A 47 23.84 15.27 -0.18
N ALA A 48 25.02 14.86 0.31
CA ALA A 48 26.30 15.45 -0.10
C ALA A 48 26.58 15.35 -1.61
N GLU A 49 25.94 14.40 -2.31
CA GLU A 49 26.03 14.21 -3.76
C GLU A 49 25.01 15.07 -4.55
N ASN A 50 24.35 16.02 -3.87
CA ASN A 50 23.27 16.84 -4.40
C ASN A 50 22.05 16.02 -4.87
N ALA A 51 21.91 14.79 -4.37
CA ALA A 51 20.74 13.96 -4.61
C ALA A 51 19.66 14.31 -3.57
N ARG A 52 18.40 14.41 -4.00
CA ARG A 52 17.27 14.69 -3.11
C ARG A 52 16.63 13.39 -2.66
N VAL A 53 16.59 13.16 -1.35
CA VAL A 53 15.84 12.06 -0.73
C VAL A 53 14.62 12.67 -0.06
N SER A 54 13.44 12.09 -0.30
CA SER A 54 12.20 12.52 0.34
C SER A 54 11.53 11.32 1.00
N LEU A 55 11.08 11.49 2.23
CA LEU A 55 10.36 10.50 3.02
C LEU A 55 8.96 11.02 3.30
N LEU A 56 7.96 10.22 2.92
CA LEU A 56 6.57 10.41 3.30
C LEU A 56 6.21 9.29 4.29
N THR A 57 5.77 9.67 5.48
CA THR A 57 5.22 8.75 6.49
C THR A 57 3.77 9.13 6.74
N LEU A 58 2.87 8.16 6.76
CA LEU A 58 1.46 8.39 7.06
C LEU A 58 0.87 7.14 7.73
N GLU A 59 -0.13 7.34 8.57
CA GLU A 59 -0.83 6.24 9.22
C GLU A 59 -2.08 5.82 8.44
N ILE A 60 -2.22 4.51 8.23
CA ILE A 60 -3.44 3.88 7.70
C ILE A 60 -3.90 2.86 8.74
N PRO A 61 -5.19 2.86 9.15
CA PRO A 61 -5.71 1.83 10.03
C PRO A 61 -5.42 0.43 9.47
N ALA A 62 -4.94 -0.49 10.31
CA ALA A 62 -4.50 -1.81 9.88
C ALA A 62 -5.57 -2.58 9.09
N GLU A 63 -6.83 -2.50 9.53
CA GLU A 63 -7.97 -3.14 8.86
C GLU A 63 -8.17 -2.61 7.43
N VAL A 64 -8.02 -1.29 7.24
CA VAL A 64 -8.13 -0.67 5.91
C VAL A 64 -6.94 -1.07 5.04
N PHE A 65 -5.74 -1.13 5.62
CA PHE A 65 -4.54 -1.57 4.89
C PHE A 65 -4.64 -3.04 4.46
N ASP A 66 -5.18 -3.92 5.31
CA ASP A 66 -5.45 -5.32 4.98
C ASP A 66 -6.44 -5.43 3.80
N GLU A 67 -7.52 -4.63 3.80
CA GLU A 67 -8.47 -4.60 2.69
C GLU A 67 -7.84 -4.10 1.38
N ILE A 68 -7.02 -3.05 1.44
CA ILE A 68 -6.22 -2.56 0.30
C ILE A 68 -5.32 -3.68 -0.24
N ALA A 69 -4.59 -4.37 0.64
CA ALA A 69 -3.65 -5.43 0.26
C ALA A 69 -4.37 -6.63 -0.37
N ILE A 70 -5.52 -7.04 0.18
CA ILE A 70 -6.35 -8.12 -0.36
C ILE A 70 -6.89 -7.74 -1.73
N ALA A 71 -7.45 -6.53 -1.88
CA ALA A 71 -7.99 -6.05 -3.14
C ALA A 71 -6.90 -6.00 -4.23
N TRP A 72 -5.70 -5.53 -3.87
CA TRP A 72 -4.55 -5.51 -4.76
C TRP A 72 -4.13 -6.90 -5.21
N CYS A 73 -3.98 -7.84 -4.27
CA CYS A 73 -3.65 -9.23 -4.59
C CYS A 73 -4.67 -9.85 -5.55
N ARG A 74 -5.97 -9.62 -5.30
CA ARG A 74 -7.05 -10.11 -6.17
C ARG A 74 -6.96 -9.52 -7.58
N LYS A 75 -6.80 -8.20 -7.71
CA LYS A 75 -6.67 -7.52 -9.00
C LYS A 75 -5.49 -8.07 -9.81
N ARG A 76 -4.36 -8.29 -9.15
CA ARG A 76 -3.13 -8.81 -9.76
C ARG A 76 -3.10 -10.33 -9.92
N LYS A 77 -4.15 -11.04 -9.46
CA LYS A 77 -4.23 -12.52 -9.41
C LYS A 77 -3.00 -13.14 -8.72
N LEU A 78 -2.48 -12.47 -7.70
CA LEU A 78 -1.36 -12.98 -6.92
C LEU A 78 -1.86 -14.11 -6.02
N HIS A 79 -1.10 -15.20 -5.95
CA HIS A 79 -1.35 -16.26 -4.97
C HIS A 79 -1.02 -15.70 -3.58
N CYS A 80 -2.04 -15.19 -2.89
CA CYS A 80 -1.90 -14.87 -1.48
C CYS A 80 -1.77 -16.22 -0.75
N VAL A 81 -0.55 -16.58 -0.33
CA VAL A 81 -0.36 -17.71 0.58
C VAL A 81 -1.07 -17.31 1.87
N THR A 82 -2.22 -17.92 2.13
CA THR A 82 -2.95 -17.74 3.38
C THR A 82 -2.05 -18.20 4.51
N PHE A 83 -1.39 -17.27 5.20
CA PHE A 83 -0.63 -17.59 6.39
C PHE A 83 -1.64 -17.96 7.47
N ASN A 84 -1.74 -19.26 7.74
CA ASN A 84 -2.68 -19.77 8.71
C ASN A 84 -2.24 -19.29 10.10
N ARG A 85 -3.09 -18.51 10.77
CA ARG A 85 -2.81 -17.86 12.07
C ARG A 85 -2.41 -18.87 13.17
N SER A 86 -2.69 -20.16 12.98
CA SER A 86 -2.32 -21.27 13.86
C SER A 86 -0.81 -21.52 13.95
N GLU A 87 0.00 -21.16 12.97
CA GLU A 87 1.44 -21.48 12.97
C GLU A 87 2.28 -20.59 13.90
N ARG A 88 1.77 -19.43 14.34
CA ARG A 88 2.50 -18.54 15.25
C ARG A 88 2.55 -19.07 16.70
N ARG A 89 1.60 -19.91 17.11
CA ARG A 89 1.54 -20.42 18.50
C ARG A 89 2.49 -21.58 18.78
N SER A 90 2.92 -22.33 17.77
CA SER A 90 3.82 -23.48 17.97
C SER A 90 5.30 -23.11 18.11
N LYS A 91 5.71 -21.87 17.77
CA LYS A 91 7.13 -21.46 17.86
C LYS A 91 7.51 -20.76 19.18
N HIS A 92 6.54 -20.52 20.07
CA HIS A 92 6.79 -19.93 21.39
C HIS A 92 6.55 -20.91 22.56
N ALA A 93 6.23 -22.18 22.28
CA ALA A 93 5.96 -23.20 23.31
C ALA A 93 7.12 -24.21 23.47
N ALA A 94 8.29 -23.94 22.91
CA ALA A 94 9.45 -24.83 22.94
C ALA A 94 10.71 -24.12 23.48
N THR A 95 10.55 -23.38 24.57
CA THR A 95 11.66 -22.97 25.43
C THR A 95 11.16 -22.84 26.86
N ASP A 96 11.01 -23.99 27.52
CA ASP A 96 11.05 -24.15 28.98
C ASP A 96 11.70 -25.51 29.28
#